data_AF-A0A953SNZ0-F1
#
_entry.id   AF-A0A953SNZ0-F1
#
_cell.length_a   1.000
_cell.length_b   1.000
_cell.length_c   1.000
_cell.angle_alpha   90.00
_cell.angle_beta   90.00
_cell.angle_gamma   90.00
#
_symmetry.space_group_name_H-M   'P 1'
#
loop_
_entity.id
_entity.type
_entity.pdbx_description
1 polymer ?
#
loop_
_entity_poly.entity_id
_entity_poly.type
_entity_poly.pdbx_seq_one_letter_code
_entity_poly.pdbx_strand_id
1 'polypeptide(L)'
;MKFYLNGIEKEYNGDPKQSLLSYLRNIEGITTVKDGCSPQGGCGACSVLIDGKGRLSCTTSMERIEGKEIITPDGLDDYTKRVFTNAFVEKSGVQCGFCIPGIVMQSVALLNKKPNPTRVEIAQGLQSNICRCTGYKKIIDAIEYAAEAIRELKEIPRPEIKQTGIGKKYPKYNSENMVLGFSPYVEDVKLEGMVYGALKFSDHPRAKVLSIDTSKAEKLEGVEKIVTAKDIPGTRHTGLIVQDWPMMVDVGEETRYIGDVLAVAVAESEAIAREAVKLIEVEYEILKPVTDPFEAIKNDVPQIHSTGNILSNTEIHRGDTEKTINEAAFVSKG
;
A
#
# COMPACT_ATOMS: atom_id res chain seq x y z
N MET A 1 -22.50 11.98 18.12
CA MET A 1 -21.35 11.98 19.05
C MET A 1 -20.53 13.24 18.86
N LYS A 2 -19.92 13.74 19.93
CA LYS A 2 -19.01 14.91 19.89
C LYS A 2 -17.58 14.50 20.25
N PHE A 3 -16.59 15.12 19.63
CA PHE A 3 -15.16 14.90 19.90
C PHE A 3 -14.35 16.10 19.40
N TYR A 4 -13.05 16.15 19.69
CA TYR A 4 -12.16 17.21 19.23
C TYR A 4 -11.21 16.67 18.16
N LEU A 5 -11.16 17.29 16.98
CA LEU A 5 -10.24 16.96 15.90
C LEU A 5 -9.32 18.14 15.64
N ASN A 6 -8.01 17.95 15.86
CA ASN A 6 -6.99 18.99 15.69
C ASN A 6 -7.38 20.29 16.45
N GLY A 7 -7.94 20.16 17.67
CA GLY A 7 -8.39 21.28 18.50
C GLY A 7 -9.77 21.87 18.16
N ILE A 8 -10.46 21.36 17.13
CA ILE A 8 -11.79 21.83 16.72
C ILE A 8 -12.84 20.82 17.19
N GLU A 9 -13.87 21.27 17.90
CA GLU A 9 -15.02 20.41 18.25
C GLU A 9 -15.76 20.00 16.97
N LYS A 10 -16.03 18.70 16.84
CA LYS A 10 -16.77 18.09 15.74
C LYS A 10 -17.98 17.36 16.29
N GLU A 11 -19.07 17.44 15.54
CA GLU A 11 -20.27 16.63 15.76
C GLU A 11 -20.45 15.66 14.59
N TYR A 12 -20.61 14.39 14.91
CA TYR A 12 -20.78 13.31 13.93
C TYR A 12 -22.04 12.49 14.24
N ASN A 13 -22.89 12.34 13.23
CA ASN A 13 -24.18 11.64 13.26
C ASN A 13 -24.26 10.49 12.23
N GLY A 14 -23.14 10.09 11.63
CA GLY A 14 -23.06 8.96 10.70
C GLY A 14 -22.91 7.61 11.37
N ASP A 15 -22.45 6.60 10.63
CA ASP A 15 -22.28 5.23 11.13
C ASP A 15 -21.25 5.17 12.30
N PRO A 16 -21.65 4.73 13.50
CA PRO A 16 -20.75 4.58 14.65
C PRO A 16 -19.64 3.54 14.44
N LYS A 17 -19.86 2.55 13.55
CA LYS A 17 -18.90 1.46 13.27
C LYS A 17 -17.88 1.82 12.19
N GLN A 18 -18.10 2.89 11.43
CA GLN A 18 -17.13 3.40 10.46
C GLN A 18 -15.77 3.60 11.13
N SER A 19 -14.69 3.27 10.43
CA SER A 19 -13.34 3.52 10.93
C SER A 19 -13.03 5.02 10.98
N LEU A 20 -12.25 5.42 11.98
CA LEU A 20 -11.74 6.78 12.10
C LEU A 20 -10.93 7.17 10.85
N LEU A 21 -10.17 6.23 10.27
CA LEU A 21 -9.43 6.49 9.04
C LEU A 21 -10.35 6.90 7.88
N SER A 22 -11.46 6.16 7.68
CA SER A 22 -12.43 6.50 6.63
C SER A 22 -13.08 7.86 6.89
N TYR A 23 -13.43 8.17 8.14
CA TYR A 23 -13.96 9.48 8.49
C TYR A 23 -12.94 10.60 8.19
N LEU A 24 -11.70 10.46 8.65
CA LEU A 24 -10.64 11.45 8.43
C LEU A 24 -10.39 11.71 6.95
N ARG A 25 -10.26 10.65 6.13
CA ARG A 25 -9.91 10.78 4.71
C ARG A 25 -11.10 11.18 3.84
N ASN A 26 -12.26 10.54 4.03
CA ASN A 26 -13.39 10.65 3.10
C ASN A 26 -14.41 11.73 3.50
N ILE A 27 -14.50 12.09 4.79
CA ILE A 27 -15.43 13.13 5.27
C ILE A 27 -14.69 14.42 5.58
N GLU A 28 -13.57 14.35 6.31
CA GLU A 28 -12.80 15.55 6.68
C GLU A 28 -11.72 15.94 5.65
N GLY A 29 -11.45 15.09 4.65
CA GLY A 29 -10.44 15.36 3.62
C GLY A 29 -8.99 15.36 4.12
N ILE A 30 -8.74 14.82 5.31
CA ILE A 30 -7.41 14.77 5.93
C ILE A 30 -6.63 13.59 5.34
N THR A 31 -5.86 13.86 4.29
CA THR A 31 -5.11 12.84 3.54
C THR A 31 -3.70 12.60 4.09
N THR A 32 -3.22 13.37 5.06
CA THR A 32 -1.91 13.15 5.71
C THR A 32 -1.87 11.83 6.49
N VAL A 33 -3.02 11.34 6.94
CA VAL A 33 -3.21 10.02 7.52
C VAL A 33 -3.38 9.02 6.38
N LYS A 34 -2.39 8.15 6.19
CA LYS A 34 -2.30 7.28 5.02
C LYS A 34 -3.01 5.94 5.23
N ASP A 35 -3.75 5.49 4.22
CA ASP A 35 -4.33 4.15 4.17
C ASP A 35 -3.39 3.19 3.44
N GLY A 36 -2.77 2.27 4.18
CA GLY A 36 -1.86 1.27 3.58
C GLY A 36 -2.40 -0.15 3.60
N CYS A 37 -2.88 -0.59 4.77
CA CYS A 37 -3.38 -1.94 4.99
C CYS A 37 -4.72 -1.92 5.72
N SER A 38 -5.53 -0.89 5.53
CA SER A 38 -6.86 -0.90 6.13
C SER A 38 -7.65 -2.11 5.62
N PRO A 39 -8.48 -2.75 6.46
CA PRO A 39 -8.68 -2.51 7.89
C PRO A 39 -7.81 -3.39 8.81
N GLN A 40 -6.73 -4.03 8.31
CA GLN A 40 -5.97 -5.04 9.07
C GLN A 40 -5.13 -4.48 10.23
N GLY A 41 -4.76 -3.19 10.20
CA GLY A 41 -3.95 -2.58 11.26
C GLY A 41 -2.49 -3.06 11.35
N GLY A 42 -1.93 -3.62 10.27
CA GLY A 42 -0.58 -4.17 10.25
C GLY A 42 0.57 -3.19 9.95
N CYS A 43 0.32 -2.05 9.29
CA CYS A 43 1.39 -1.20 8.73
C CYS A 43 1.71 0.09 9.50
N GLY A 44 0.79 0.57 10.35
CA GLY A 44 1.00 1.79 11.14
C GLY A 44 0.94 3.13 10.40
N ALA A 45 0.76 3.14 9.06
CA ALA A 45 0.74 4.36 8.26
C ALA A 45 -0.39 5.33 8.65
N CYS A 46 -1.49 4.78 9.18
CA CYS A 46 -2.68 5.50 9.62
C CYS A 46 -2.62 5.97 11.09
N SER A 47 -1.43 6.00 11.70
CA SER A 47 -1.30 6.35 13.12
C SER A 47 -1.70 7.81 13.38
N VAL A 48 -2.49 8.02 14.42
CA VAL A 48 -2.90 9.33 14.96
C VAL A 48 -2.73 9.32 16.47
N LEU A 49 -2.84 10.48 17.12
CA LEU A 49 -2.96 10.54 18.58
C LEU A 49 -4.43 10.54 18.97
N ILE A 50 -4.78 9.72 19.95
CA ILE A 50 -6.08 9.76 20.64
C ILE A 50 -5.79 9.95 22.12
N ASP A 51 -6.20 11.09 22.68
CA ASP A 51 -5.85 11.56 24.03
C ASP A 51 -4.34 11.45 24.30
N GLY A 52 -3.54 11.95 23.35
CA GLY A 52 -2.08 11.93 23.40
C GLY A 52 -1.41 10.55 23.18
N LYS A 53 -2.18 9.48 22.97
CA LYS A 53 -1.65 8.12 22.74
C LYS A 53 -1.69 7.75 21.26
N GLY A 54 -0.59 7.20 20.74
CA GLY A 54 -0.53 6.65 19.38
C GLY A 54 -1.53 5.50 19.18
N ARG A 55 -2.40 5.61 18.19
CA ARG A 55 -3.42 4.62 17.83
C ARG A 55 -3.59 4.51 16.32
N LEU A 56 -3.98 3.33 15.87
CA LEU A 56 -4.28 3.07 14.47
C LEU A 56 -5.72 3.50 14.17
N SER A 57 -5.88 4.46 13.25
CA SER A 57 -7.21 4.97 12.91
C SER A 57 -8.04 3.98 12.07
N CYS A 58 -7.42 3.06 11.32
CA CYS A 58 -8.17 2.06 10.53
C CYS A 58 -8.91 1.02 11.38
N THR A 59 -8.44 0.72 12.58
CA THR A 59 -9.05 -0.26 13.51
C THR A 59 -9.79 0.39 14.68
N THR A 60 -9.87 1.72 14.70
CA THR A 60 -10.62 2.49 15.68
C THR A 60 -11.95 2.91 15.07
N SER A 61 -13.08 2.47 15.62
CA SER A 61 -14.42 2.90 15.18
C SER A 61 -14.78 4.29 15.71
N MET A 62 -15.67 5.01 15.01
CA MET A 62 -16.13 6.34 15.42
C MET A 62 -16.73 6.36 16.83
N GLU A 63 -17.54 5.37 17.21
CA GLU A 63 -18.10 5.27 18.57
C GLU A 63 -17.03 5.25 19.68
N ARG A 64 -15.81 4.77 19.38
CA ARG A 64 -14.72 4.69 20.37
C ARG A 64 -14.02 6.02 20.60
N ILE A 65 -14.34 7.05 19.82
CA ILE A 65 -13.71 8.38 19.92
C ILE A 65 -14.62 9.46 20.51
N GLU A 66 -15.85 9.11 20.89
CA GLU A 66 -16.73 10.05 21.57
C GLU A 66 -16.07 10.65 22.82
N GLY A 67 -16.12 11.97 22.93
CA GLY A 67 -15.53 12.76 24.02
C GLY A 67 -14.00 12.87 23.99
N LYS A 68 -13.31 12.33 22.98
CA LYS A 68 -11.84 12.29 22.93
C LYS A 68 -11.24 13.39 22.07
N GLU A 69 -9.94 13.61 22.26
CA GLU A 69 -9.13 14.45 21.37
C GLU A 69 -8.35 13.61 20.37
N ILE A 70 -8.47 13.95 19.10
CA ILE A 70 -7.81 13.30 17.97
C ILE A 70 -6.87 14.31 17.34
N ILE A 71 -5.57 13.99 17.28
CA ILE A 71 -4.57 14.81 16.60
C ILE A 71 -3.96 14.01 15.45
N THR A 72 -4.07 14.58 14.26
CA THR A 72 -3.47 14.11 13.00
C THR A 72 -2.17 14.88 12.71
N PRO A 73 -1.38 14.52 11.69
CA PRO A 73 -0.23 15.33 11.29
C PRO A 73 -0.58 16.82 11.07
N ASP A 74 -1.78 17.12 10.55
CA ASP A 74 -2.28 18.49 10.35
C ASP A 74 -2.48 19.25 11.67
N GLY A 75 -2.80 18.55 12.76
CA GLY A 75 -3.05 19.14 14.08
C GLY A 75 -1.82 19.32 14.96
N LEU A 76 -0.64 18.86 14.53
CA LEU A 76 0.60 19.11 15.27
C LEU A 76 0.92 20.62 15.30
N ASP A 77 1.51 21.09 16.39
CA ASP A 77 2.00 22.47 16.48
C ASP A 77 3.16 22.73 15.51
N ASP A 78 3.36 24.01 15.15
CA ASP A 78 4.35 24.39 14.14
C ASP A 78 5.79 24.02 14.53
N TYR A 79 6.13 24.03 15.81
CA TYR A 79 7.47 23.64 16.27
C TYR A 79 7.69 22.15 16.06
N THR A 80 6.77 21.31 16.52
CA THR A 80 6.83 19.86 16.32
C THR A 80 6.88 19.51 14.83
N LYS A 81 6.05 20.14 14.00
CA LYS A 81 6.05 19.95 12.54
C LYS A 81 7.42 20.26 11.93
N ARG A 82 8.01 21.42 12.24
CA ARG A 82 9.33 21.81 11.72
C ARG A 82 10.44 20.86 12.16
N VAL A 83 10.49 20.52 13.45
CA VAL A 83 11.55 19.67 14.02
C VAL A 83 11.56 18.29 13.37
N PHE A 84 10.40 17.61 13.30
CA PHE A 84 10.33 16.30 12.67
C PHE A 84 10.63 16.36 11.17
N THR A 85 10.10 17.37 10.48
CA THR A 85 10.37 17.57 9.04
C THR A 85 11.87 17.70 8.78
N ASN A 86 12.53 18.64 9.46
CA ASN A 86 13.94 18.89 9.22
C ASN A 86 14.82 17.72 9.69
N ALA A 87 14.48 17.05 10.79
CA ALA A 87 15.20 15.86 11.25
C ALA A 87 15.16 14.72 10.23
N PHE A 88 13.97 14.39 9.72
CA PHE A 88 13.79 13.30 8.74
C PHE A 88 14.47 13.61 7.41
N VAL A 89 14.42 14.87 6.96
CA VAL A 89 15.12 15.29 5.74
C VAL A 89 16.64 15.23 5.94
N GLU A 90 17.15 15.79 7.03
CA GLU A 90 18.58 15.84 7.33
C GLU A 90 19.18 14.44 7.48
N LYS A 91 18.49 13.53 8.17
CA LYS A 91 18.98 12.16 8.36
C LYS A 91 18.65 11.22 7.20
N SER A 92 17.96 11.70 6.16
CA SER A 92 17.47 10.88 5.05
C SER A 92 16.57 9.74 5.54
N GLY A 93 15.76 10.02 6.57
CA GLY A 93 14.76 9.12 7.14
C GLY A 93 13.52 8.95 6.25
N VAL A 94 13.44 9.66 5.12
CA VAL A 94 12.32 9.66 4.19
C VAL A 94 12.77 9.24 2.79
N GLN A 95 12.17 8.16 2.27
CA GLN A 95 12.28 7.73 0.87
C GLN A 95 10.95 7.90 0.15
N CYS A 96 10.10 6.87 0.03
CA CYS A 96 8.80 7.01 -0.62
C CYS A 96 7.87 7.99 0.10
N GLY A 97 8.04 8.17 1.42
CA GLY A 97 7.25 9.08 2.26
C GLY A 97 6.02 8.45 2.91
N PHE A 98 5.45 7.39 2.33
CA PHE A 98 4.10 6.93 2.65
C PHE A 98 3.89 6.55 4.14
N CYS A 99 4.87 5.89 4.75
CA CYS A 99 4.79 5.46 6.15
C CYS A 99 5.21 6.55 7.16
N ILE A 100 5.87 7.63 6.70
CA ILE A 100 6.53 8.59 7.58
C ILE A 100 5.55 9.39 8.45
N PRO A 101 4.38 9.83 7.97
CA PRO A 101 3.43 10.56 8.82
C PRO A 101 3.00 9.75 10.03
N GLY A 102 2.63 8.48 9.83
CA GLY A 102 2.29 7.57 10.92
C GLY A 102 3.46 7.30 11.88
N ILE A 103 4.69 7.23 11.36
CA ILE A 103 5.90 7.09 12.18
C ILE A 103 6.15 8.35 13.02
N VAL A 104 5.94 9.54 12.46
CA VAL A 104 6.03 10.81 13.19
C VAL A 104 5.00 10.85 14.32
N MET A 105 3.74 10.49 14.06
CA MET A 105 2.72 10.46 15.11
C MET A 105 3.06 9.48 16.25
N GLN A 106 3.59 8.30 15.93
CA GLN A 106 4.04 7.35 16.96
C GLN A 106 5.28 7.84 17.71
N SER A 107 6.16 8.57 17.02
CA SER A 107 7.33 9.20 17.65
C SER A 107 6.88 10.30 18.63
N VAL A 108 5.91 11.13 18.26
CA VAL A 108 5.32 12.14 19.17
C VAL A 108 4.71 11.45 20.40
N ALA A 109 3.94 10.38 20.21
CA ALA A 109 3.38 9.60 21.31
C ALA A 109 4.45 9.03 22.25
N LEU A 110 5.56 8.52 21.69
CA LEU A 110 6.70 8.02 22.45
C LEU A 110 7.37 9.14 23.25
N LEU A 111 7.65 10.28 22.62
CA LEU A 111 8.36 11.40 23.25
C LEU A 111 7.55 12.07 24.36
N ASN A 112 6.21 12.14 24.22
CA ASN A 112 5.31 12.62 25.27
C ASN A 112 5.43 11.79 26.56
N LYS A 113 5.70 10.48 26.43
CA LYS A 113 5.87 9.57 27.57
C LYS A 113 7.32 9.48 28.04
N LYS A 114 8.27 9.49 27.10
CA LYS A 114 9.70 9.33 27.34
C LYS A 114 10.48 10.32 26.50
N PRO A 115 10.79 11.52 27.03
CA PRO A 115 11.49 12.58 26.28
C PRO A 115 12.94 12.24 25.86
N ASN A 116 13.55 11.23 26.48
CA ASN A 116 14.91 10.77 26.15
C ASN A 116 14.93 9.24 25.94
N PRO A 117 14.32 8.74 24.85
CA PRO A 117 14.27 7.31 24.57
C PRO A 117 15.62 6.82 24.02
N THR A 118 16.02 5.61 24.37
CA THR A 118 17.15 4.94 23.72
C THR A 118 16.75 4.47 22.32
N ARG A 119 17.73 4.17 21.45
CA ARG A 119 17.47 3.58 20.13
C ARG A 119 16.61 2.31 20.17
N VAL A 120 16.81 1.47 21.18
CA VAL A 120 16.04 0.24 21.38
C VAL A 120 14.58 0.59 21.67
N GLU A 121 14.34 1.61 22.48
CA GLU A 121 12.99 2.05 22.83
C GLU A 121 12.29 2.76 21.67
N ILE A 122 13.03 3.49 20.84
CA ILE A 122 12.51 4.02 19.57
C ILE A 122 12.09 2.86 18.67
N ALA A 123 12.95 1.85 18.50
CA ALA A 123 12.63 0.68 17.69
C ALA A 123 11.40 -0.08 18.22
N GLN A 124 11.28 -0.22 19.55
CA GLN A 124 10.10 -0.81 20.20
C GLN A 124 8.83 0.03 19.99
N GLY A 125 8.93 1.36 20.11
CA GLY A 125 7.82 2.27 19.86
C GLY A 125 7.29 2.22 18.43
N LEU A 126 8.15 1.85 17.47
CA LEU A 126 7.81 1.71 16.06
C LEU A 126 7.39 0.29 15.64
N GLN A 127 7.22 -0.67 16.57
CA GLN A 127 6.85 -2.05 16.21
C GLN A 127 5.56 -2.17 15.38
N SER A 128 4.66 -1.19 15.53
CA SER A 128 3.42 -1.13 14.75
C SER A 128 3.56 -0.40 13.41
N ASN A 129 4.74 0.10 13.05
CA ASN A 129 5.02 0.85 11.82
C ASN A 129 5.94 0.08 10.88
N ILE A 130 5.45 -0.23 9.68
CA ILE A 130 6.23 -0.91 8.65
C ILE A 130 6.80 0.11 7.66
N CYS A 131 8.12 0.05 7.44
CA CYS A 131 8.79 0.76 6.36
C CYS A 131 9.50 -0.23 5.43
N ARG A 132 9.11 -0.25 4.15
CA ARG A 132 9.73 -1.14 3.15
C ARG A 132 10.95 -0.54 2.44
N CYS A 133 11.20 0.76 2.60
CA CYS A 133 12.22 1.47 1.82
C CYS A 133 13.56 1.64 2.56
N THR A 134 13.53 1.97 3.86
CA THR A 134 14.70 2.56 4.54
C THR A 134 15.52 1.57 5.38
N GLY A 135 14.97 0.42 5.74
CA GLY A 135 15.59 -0.49 6.72
C GLY A 135 15.72 0.11 8.13
N TYR A 136 14.90 1.11 8.47
CA TYR A 136 14.72 1.75 9.80
C TYR A 136 15.90 2.54 10.37
N LYS A 137 17.17 2.23 10.04
CA LYS A 137 18.33 2.90 10.65
C LYS A 137 18.24 4.42 10.58
N LYS A 138 17.92 4.97 9.40
CA LYS A 138 17.78 6.42 9.18
C LYS A 138 16.54 7.04 9.80
N ILE A 139 15.49 6.26 10.01
CA ILE A 139 14.29 6.69 10.74
C ILE A 139 14.62 6.86 12.21
N ILE A 140 15.32 5.90 12.81
CA ILE A 140 15.77 6.00 14.21
C ILE A 140 16.73 7.17 14.39
N ASP A 141 17.70 7.37 13.47
CA ASP A 141 18.61 8.51 13.49
C ASP A 141 17.85 9.86 13.46
N ALA A 142 16.74 9.94 12.70
CA ALA A 142 15.89 11.13 12.63
C ALA A 142 15.11 11.38 13.92
N ILE A 143 14.55 10.32 14.51
CA ILE A 143 13.77 10.41 15.75
C ILE A 143 14.67 10.79 16.93
N GLU A 144 15.87 10.24 17.03
CA GLU A 144 16.84 10.66 18.06
C GLU A 144 17.19 12.15 17.91
N TYR A 145 17.40 12.62 16.68
CA TYR A 145 17.74 14.02 16.43
C TYR A 145 16.57 14.96 16.77
N ALA A 146 15.35 14.58 16.41
CA ALA A 146 14.14 15.30 16.81
C ALA A 146 13.94 15.30 18.33
N ALA A 147 14.17 14.16 19.00
CA ALA A 147 14.04 14.03 20.44
C ALA A 147 15.03 14.92 21.20
N GLU A 148 16.29 14.98 20.75
CA GLU A 148 17.30 15.88 21.29
C GLU A 148 16.86 17.35 21.16
N ALA A 149 16.41 17.75 19.95
CA ALA A 149 15.96 19.12 19.70
C ALA A 149 14.76 19.51 20.58
N ILE A 150 13.74 18.65 20.67
CA ILE A 150 12.54 18.88 21.50
C ILE A 150 12.91 18.99 22.98
N ARG A 151 13.76 18.10 23.49
CA ARG A 151 14.19 18.12 24.90
C ARG A 151 14.94 19.40 25.26
N GLU A 152 15.73 19.91 24.33
CA GLU A 152 16.58 21.09 24.54
C GLU A 152 15.94 22.39 24.06
N LEU A 153 14.69 22.33 23.57
CA LEU A 153 13.96 23.46 22.97
C LEU A 153 14.77 24.16 21.88
N LYS A 154 15.46 23.36 21.06
CA LYS A 154 16.28 23.84 19.93
C LYS A 154 15.54 23.67 18.61
N GLU A 155 15.86 24.55 17.67
CA GLU A 155 15.47 24.38 16.27
C GLU A 155 16.41 23.40 15.57
N ILE A 156 15.86 22.63 14.63
CA ILE A 156 16.66 21.95 13.61
C ILE A 156 16.59 22.82 12.36
N PRO A 157 17.72 23.37 11.87
CA PRO A 157 17.69 24.19 10.67
C PRO A 157 17.23 23.37 9.46
N ARG A 158 16.57 24.03 8.51
CA ARG A 158 16.24 23.41 7.24
C ARG A 158 17.54 22.94 6.56
N PRO A 159 17.62 21.69 6.07
CA PRO A 159 18.83 21.18 5.46
C PRO A 159 19.30 22.03 4.27
N GLU A 160 20.48 22.64 4.41
CA GLU A 160 21.08 23.46 3.36
C GLU A 160 21.82 22.62 2.33
N ILE A 161 21.74 23.03 1.07
CA ILE A 161 22.51 22.45 -0.02
C ILE A 161 23.92 23.03 0.03
N LYS A 162 24.82 22.33 0.71
CA LYS A 162 26.23 22.75 0.83
C LYS A 162 27.07 22.40 -0.39
N GLN A 163 26.74 21.31 -1.08
CA GLN A 163 27.48 20.80 -2.23
C GLN A 163 26.52 20.19 -3.25
N THR A 164 26.75 20.47 -4.53
CA THR A 164 26.04 19.87 -5.66
C THR A 164 26.96 18.92 -6.43
N GLY A 165 26.43 17.83 -6.97
CA GLY A 165 27.17 16.90 -7.82
C GLY A 165 26.95 15.43 -7.48
N ILE A 166 27.40 14.55 -8.38
CA ILE A 166 27.27 13.09 -8.23
C ILE A 166 28.03 12.64 -6.96
N GLY A 167 27.38 11.83 -6.12
CA GLY A 167 27.95 11.31 -4.88
C GLY A 167 27.88 12.26 -3.67
N LYS A 168 27.31 13.46 -3.82
CA LYS A 168 27.10 14.40 -2.70
C LYS A 168 25.77 14.12 -1.99
N LYS A 169 25.75 14.34 -0.67
CA LYS A 169 24.51 14.30 0.11
C LYS A 169 23.65 15.50 -0.27
N TYR A 170 22.40 15.25 -0.62
CA TYR A 170 21.45 16.27 -1.03
C TYR A 170 20.06 15.93 -0.46
N PRO A 171 19.31 16.91 0.09
CA PRO A 171 17.93 16.68 0.53
C PRO A 171 17.08 16.17 -0.63
N LYS A 172 16.39 15.05 -0.46
CA LYS A 172 15.54 14.51 -1.53
C LYS A 172 14.49 15.56 -1.94
N TYR A 173 14.27 15.71 -3.24
CA TYR A 173 13.24 16.58 -3.79
C TYR A 173 11.86 16.35 -3.13
N ASN A 174 11.22 17.44 -2.69
CA ASN A 174 9.93 17.47 -1.98
C ASN A 174 9.84 16.60 -0.73
N SER A 175 10.96 16.17 -0.15
CA SER A 175 10.95 15.29 1.02
C SER A 175 10.32 15.93 2.26
N GLU A 176 10.36 17.26 2.39
CA GLU A 176 9.70 18.00 3.48
C GLU A 176 8.20 17.73 3.53
N ASN A 177 7.52 17.83 2.38
CA ASN A 177 6.08 17.56 2.26
C ASN A 177 5.75 16.07 2.50
N MET A 178 6.70 15.18 2.25
CA MET A 178 6.52 13.74 2.46
C MET A 178 6.58 13.33 3.94
N VAL A 179 7.28 14.09 4.80
CA VAL A 179 7.43 13.72 6.22
C VAL A 179 6.10 13.73 6.95
N LEU A 180 5.32 14.79 6.73
CA LEU A 180 4.01 14.98 7.38
C LEU A 180 2.83 14.59 6.49
N GLY A 181 3.09 14.10 5.26
CA GLY A 181 2.07 13.50 4.41
C GLY A 181 1.31 14.50 3.53
N PHE A 182 1.81 15.73 3.44
CA PHE A 182 1.28 16.78 2.55
C PHE A 182 1.54 16.53 1.07
N SER A 183 2.47 15.62 0.73
CA SER A 183 2.56 15.10 -0.64
C SER A 183 1.40 14.16 -0.93
N PRO A 184 0.56 14.45 -1.94
CA PRO A 184 -0.53 13.55 -2.32
C PRO A 184 0.03 12.30 -3.01
N TYR A 185 -0.56 11.15 -2.69
CA TYR A 185 -0.45 9.90 -3.43
C TYR A 185 -1.67 9.70 -4.32
N VAL A 186 -1.66 8.69 -5.18
CA VAL A 186 -2.76 8.45 -6.14
C VAL A 186 -4.12 8.34 -5.44
N GLU A 187 -4.18 7.70 -4.27
CA GLU A 187 -5.42 7.56 -3.49
C GLU A 187 -5.89 8.88 -2.84
N ASP A 188 -4.99 9.86 -2.67
CA ASP A 188 -5.31 11.17 -2.11
C ASP A 188 -5.93 12.11 -3.15
N VAL A 189 -5.84 11.76 -4.45
CA VAL A 189 -6.36 12.58 -5.54
C VAL A 189 -7.88 12.45 -5.63
N LYS A 190 -8.58 13.60 -5.64
CA LYS A 190 -10.02 13.69 -5.90
C LYS A 190 -10.26 14.61 -7.10
N LEU A 191 -11.13 14.19 -8.00
CA LEU A 191 -11.52 14.94 -9.20
C LEU A 191 -13.04 15.10 -9.22
N GLU A 192 -13.51 16.21 -9.77
CA GLU A 192 -14.94 16.42 -10.02
C GLU A 192 -15.45 15.37 -11.02
N GLY A 193 -16.58 14.73 -10.72
CA GLY A 193 -17.13 13.64 -11.53
C GLY A 193 -16.33 12.32 -11.47
N MET A 194 -15.41 12.15 -10.52
CA MET A 194 -14.65 10.90 -10.36
C MET A 194 -15.57 9.73 -9.98
N VAL A 195 -15.52 8.67 -10.77
CA VAL A 195 -16.13 7.36 -10.48
C VAL A 195 -15.08 6.39 -9.91
N TYR A 196 -15.54 5.32 -9.29
CA TYR A 196 -14.71 4.34 -8.59
C TYR A 196 -14.84 2.96 -9.25
N GLY A 197 -13.70 2.32 -9.51
CA GLY A 197 -13.63 0.98 -10.08
C GLY A 197 -13.31 -0.08 -9.02
N ALA A 198 -14.00 -1.20 -9.05
CA ALA A 198 -13.67 -2.39 -8.27
C ALA A 198 -13.58 -3.63 -9.18
N LEU A 199 -12.56 -4.46 -8.99
CA LEU A 199 -12.29 -5.62 -9.82
C LEU A 199 -12.99 -6.87 -9.26
N LYS A 200 -13.69 -7.63 -10.12
CA LYS A 200 -14.06 -9.02 -9.86
C LYS A 200 -12.92 -9.90 -10.34
N PHE A 201 -12.16 -10.43 -9.38
CA PHE A 201 -11.10 -11.40 -9.64
C PHE A 201 -11.67 -12.83 -9.75
N SER A 202 -10.89 -13.72 -10.35
CA SER A 202 -11.14 -15.16 -10.35
C SER A 202 -11.19 -15.71 -8.92
N ASP A 203 -12.21 -16.52 -8.63
CA ASP A 203 -12.33 -17.21 -7.34
C ASP A 203 -11.41 -18.44 -7.27
N HIS A 204 -10.87 -18.88 -8.41
CA HIS A 204 -10.03 -20.06 -8.53
C HIS A 204 -8.71 -19.75 -9.26
N PRO A 205 -7.57 -20.34 -8.82
CA PRO A 205 -6.30 -20.15 -9.50
C PRO A 205 -6.30 -20.76 -10.91
N ARG A 206 -7.12 -21.77 -11.17
CA ARG A 206 -7.34 -22.29 -12.52
C ARG A 206 -8.76 -22.82 -12.67
N ALA A 207 -9.49 -22.28 -13.63
CA ALA A 207 -10.84 -22.72 -13.95
C ALA A 207 -11.21 -22.25 -15.35
N LYS A 208 -12.09 -22.99 -16.03
CA LYS A 208 -12.74 -22.48 -17.24
C LYS A 208 -13.97 -21.69 -16.84
N VAL A 209 -14.09 -20.45 -17.32
CA VAL A 209 -15.24 -19.58 -17.07
C VAL A 209 -16.39 -20.03 -17.96
N LEU A 210 -17.49 -20.48 -17.36
CA LEU A 210 -18.67 -20.97 -18.10
C LEU A 210 -19.69 -19.87 -18.34
N SER A 211 -19.86 -18.96 -17.39
CA SER A 211 -20.75 -17.80 -17.49
C SER A 211 -20.30 -16.68 -16.53
N ILE A 212 -20.65 -15.45 -16.87
CA ILE A 212 -20.51 -14.26 -16.01
C ILE A 212 -21.86 -13.54 -16.05
N ASP A 213 -22.61 -13.56 -14.95
CA ASP A 213 -23.88 -12.84 -14.79
C ASP A 213 -23.66 -11.53 -14.02
N THR A 214 -23.86 -10.41 -14.71
CA THR A 214 -23.72 -9.05 -14.18
C THR A 214 -25.06 -8.43 -13.79
N SER A 215 -26.18 -9.11 -14.04
CA SER A 215 -27.52 -8.52 -14.05
C SER A 215 -27.97 -7.97 -12.69
N LYS A 216 -27.49 -8.55 -11.57
CA LYS A 216 -27.75 -8.03 -10.22
C LYS A 216 -26.90 -6.80 -9.92
N ALA A 217 -25.62 -6.83 -10.32
CA ALA A 217 -24.69 -5.73 -10.12
C ALA A 217 -25.10 -4.49 -10.93
N GLU A 218 -25.56 -4.67 -12.17
CA GLU A 218 -26.04 -3.58 -13.04
C GLU A 218 -27.29 -2.88 -12.50
N LYS A 219 -28.10 -3.57 -11.69
CA LYS A 219 -29.33 -3.01 -11.09
C LYS A 219 -29.07 -2.33 -9.75
N LEU A 220 -27.86 -2.40 -9.21
CA LEU A 220 -27.53 -1.78 -7.94
C LEU A 220 -27.47 -0.25 -8.11
N GLU A 221 -28.18 0.47 -7.24
CA GLU A 221 -28.20 1.93 -7.27
C GLU A 221 -26.79 2.53 -7.13
N GLY A 222 -26.48 3.52 -7.96
CA GLY A 222 -25.17 4.18 -8.03
C GLY A 222 -24.10 3.40 -8.80
N VAL A 223 -24.42 2.25 -9.40
CA VAL A 223 -23.57 1.59 -10.40
C VAL A 223 -23.78 2.27 -11.75
N GLU A 224 -22.68 2.74 -12.33
CA GLU A 224 -22.65 3.39 -13.65
C GLU A 224 -22.53 2.35 -14.77
N LYS A 225 -21.64 1.37 -14.59
CA LYS A 225 -21.40 0.32 -15.58
C LYS A 225 -20.70 -0.89 -14.96
N ILE A 226 -21.03 -2.09 -15.46
CA ILE A 226 -20.18 -3.27 -15.34
C ILE A 226 -19.43 -3.46 -16.66
N VAL A 227 -18.10 -3.51 -16.59
CA VAL A 227 -17.20 -3.65 -17.75
C VAL A 227 -16.65 -5.06 -17.76
N THR A 228 -16.71 -5.73 -18.91
CA THR A 228 -16.20 -7.09 -19.12
C THR A 228 -15.18 -7.12 -20.25
N ALA A 229 -14.61 -8.29 -20.53
CA ALA A 229 -13.76 -8.52 -21.70
C ALA A 229 -14.37 -8.02 -23.02
N LYS A 230 -15.70 -8.05 -23.16
CA LYS A 230 -16.44 -7.63 -24.35
C LYS A 230 -16.42 -6.12 -24.59
N ASP A 231 -16.12 -5.33 -23.56
CA ASP A 231 -16.09 -3.87 -23.64
C ASP A 231 -14.72 -3.33 -24.08
N ILE A 232 -13.71 -4.19 -24.24
CA ILE A 232 -12.35 -3.79 -24.61
C ILE A 232 -12.32 -3.49 -26.13
N PRO A 233 -12.11 -2.24 -26.56
CA PRO A 233 -12.25 -1.85 -27.96
C PRO A 233 -11.07 -2.27 -28.85
N GLY A 234 -10.01 -2.83 -28.25
CA GLY A 234 -8.76 -3.19 -28.93
C GLY A 234 -8.25 -4.56 -28.53
N THR A 235 -6.94 -4.76 -28.72
CA THR A 235 -6.30 -6.02 -28.34
C THR A 235 -6.44 -6.27 -26.84
N ARG A 236 -7.07 -7.39 -26.49
CA ARG A 236 -7.30 -7.79 -25.09
C ARG A 236 -6.07 -8.42 -24.42
N HIS A 237 -5.08 -8.84 -25.19
CA HIS A 237 -3.88 -9.49 -24.68
C HIS A 237 -2.73 -8.49 -24.59
N THR A 238 -2.06 -8.49 -23.45
CA THR A 238 -0.83 -7.74 -23.16
C THR A 238 0.28 -8.69 -22.73
N GLY A 239 1.49 -8.20 -22.57
CA GLY A 239 2.60 -8.93 -21.95
C GLY A 239 3.96 -8.33 -22.28
N LEU A 240 4.98 -8.74 -21.53
CA LEU A 240 6.33 -8.16 -21.63
C LEU A 240 7.17 -8.80 -22.74
N ILE A 241 7.09 -10.13 -22.90
CA ILE A 241 7.87 -10.91 -23.86
C ILE A 241 6.94 -11.47 -24.94
N VAL A 242 5.87 -12.12 -24.51
CA VAL A 242 4.78 -12.64 -25.33
C VAL A 242 3.49 -11.92 -24.92
N GLN A 243 2.58 -11.70 -25.86
CA GLN A 243 1.28 -11.06 -25.59
C GLN A 243 0.27 -12.13 -25.14
N ASP A 244 0.46 -12.66 -23.93
CA ASP A 244 -0.28 -13.82 -23.42
C ASP A 244 -1.14 -13.50 -22.19
N TRP A 245 -1.08 -12.29 -21.63
CA TRP A 245 -1.88 -11.90 -20.46
C TRP A 245 -3.19 -11.26 -20.90
N PRO A 246 -4.34 -11.90 -20.70
CA PRO A 246 -5.62 -11.25 -20.96
C PRO A 246 -5.83 -10.11 -19.96
N MET A 247 -6.17 -8.92 -20.44
CA MET A 247 -6.57 -7.79 -19.58
C MET A 247 -7.79 -8.16 -18.72
N MET A 248 -8.72 -8.92 -19.30
CA MET A 248 -9.83 -9.57 -18.60
C MET A 248 -10.10 -10.93 -19.26
N VAL A 249 -10.40 -11.96 -18.46
CA VAL A 249 -10.77 -13.30 -18.93
C VAL A 249 -12.25 -13.32 -19.31
N ASP A 250 -12.58 -13.86 -20.48
CA ASP A 250 -13.96 -13.93 -20.99
C ASP A 250 -14.58 -15.32 -20.78
N VAL A 251 -15.89 -15.41 -20.99
CA VAL A 251 -16.61 -16.68 -21.02
C VAL A 251 -16.03 -17.62 -22.08
N GLY A 252 -15.77 -18.86 -21.68
CA GLY A 252 -15.15 -19.89 -22.51
C GLY A 252 -13.63 -20.02 -22.34
N GLU A 253 -12.99 -19.09 -21.63
CA GLU A 253 -11.55 -19.07 -21.41
C GLU A 253 -11.15 -19.62 -20.03
N GLU A 254 -9.85 -19.91 -19.86
CA GLU A 254 -9.28 -20.38 -18.60
C GLU A 254 -8.62 -19.25 -17.82
N THR A 255 -8.88 -19.21 -16.52
CA THR A 255 -8.09 -18.47 -15.54
C THR A 255 -6.80 -19.24 -15.23
N ARG A 256 -5.74 -18.50 -14.91
CA ARG A 256 -4.37 -18.99 -14.69
C ARG A 256 -3.83 -18.64 -13.31
N TYR A 257 -4.41 -17.66 -12.64
CA TYR A 257 -4.14 -17.35 -11.23
C TYR A 257 -5.29 -16.53 -10.61
N ILE A 258 -5.28 -16.41 -9.27
CA ILE A 258 -6.34 -15.72 -8.52
C ILE A 258 -6.46 -14.22 -8.85
N GLY A 259 -5.44 -13.62 -9.47
CA GLY A 259 -5.46 -12.20 -9.86
C GLY A 259 -6.01 -11.94 -11.25
N ASP A 260 -6.44 -12.97 -11.99
CA ASP A 260 -7.13 -12.77 -13.26
C ASP A 260 -8.42 -11.98 -13.05
N VAL A 261 -8.60 -10.94 -13.85
CA VAL A 261 -9.76 -10.04 -13.78
C VAL A 261 -10.84 -10.57 -14.71
N LEU A 262 -12.08 -10.65 -14.23
CA LEU A 262 -13.23 -11.12 -15.00
C LEU A 262 -14.15 -9.96 -15.41
N ALA A 263 -14.30 -8.99 -14.51
CA ALA A 263 -15.11 -7.81 -14.72
C ALA A 263 -14.65 -6.66 -13.82
N VAL A 264 -15.13 -5.45 -14.12
CA VAL A 264 -14.94 -4.24 -13.31
C VAL A 264 -16.29 -3.60 -13.07
N ALA A 265 -16.65 -3.39 -11.80
CA ALA A 265 -17.77 -2.54 -11.45
C ALA A 265 -17.30 -1.09 -11.36
N VAL A 266 -18.00 -0.19 -12.04
CA VAL A 266 -17.78 1.26 -12.00
C VAL A 266 -18.99 1.90 -11.33
N ALA A 267 -18.77 2.70 -10.28
CA ALA A 267 -19.83 3.28 -9.49
C ALA A 267 -19.48 4.67 -8.94
N GLU A 268 -20.49 5.36 -8.41
CA GLU A 268 -20.37 6.70 -7.80
C GLU A 268 -19.52 6.71 -6.51
N SER A 269 -19.35 5.56 -5.86
CA SER A 269 -18.49 5.41 -4.68
C SER A 269 -17.75 4.07 -4.65
N GLU A 270 -16.61 4.03 -3.96
CA GLU A 270 -15.85 2.79 -3.76
C GLU A 270 -16.69 1.71 -3.06
N ALA A 271 -17.51 2.09 -2.07
CA ALA A 271 -18.37 1.16 -1.35
C ALA A 271 -19.39 0.48 -2.28
N ILE A 272 -20.03 1.26 -3.16
CA ILE A 272 -20.99 0.73 -4.15
C ILE A 272 -20.26 -0.15 -5.17
N ALA A 273 -19.11 0.28 -5.70
CA ALA A 273 -18.33 -0.52 -6.64
C ALA A 273 -17.95 -1.88 -6.04
N ARG A 274 -17.50 -1.91 -4.78
CA ARG A 274 -17.16 -3.16 -4.07
C ARG A 274 -18.37 -4.03 -3.77
N GLU A 275 -19.53 -3.44 -3.49
CA GLU A 275 -20.77 -4.19 -3.31
C GLU A 275 -21.26 -4.80 -4.62
N ALA A 276 -21.22 -4.03 -5.70
CA ALA A 276 -21.55 -4.49 -7.05
C ALA A 276 -20.72 -5.70 -7.47
N VAL A 277 -19.40 -5.70 -7.20
CA VAL A 277 -18.53 -6.86 -7.47
C VAL A 277 -19.02 -8.14 -6.78
N LYS A 278 -19.57 -8.06 -5.56
CA LYS A 278 -20.09 -9.25 -4.85
C LYS A 278 -21.36 -9.81 -5.48
N LEU A 279 -22.08 -8.99 -6.25
CA LEU A 279 -23.30 -9.38 -6.94
C LEU A 279 -23.04 -9.98 -8.34
N ILE A 280 -21.80 -9.95 -8.81
CA ILE A 280 -21.40 -10.60 -10.06
C ILE A 280 -21.23 -12.10 -9.80
N GLU A 281 -22.08 -12.90 -10.42
CA GLU A 281 -22.07 -14.35 -10.29
C GLU A 281 -21.29 -14.97 -11.46
N VAL A 282 -20.38 -15.90 -11.14
CA VAL A 282 -19.50 -16.52 -12.12
C VAL A 282 -19.57 -18.02 -11.94
N GLU A 283 -19.90 -18.73 -13.01
CA GLU A 283 -19.89 -20.18 -13.02
C GLU A 283 -18.57 -20.68 -13.59
N TYR A 284 -17.98 -21.66 -12.92
CA TYR A 284 -16.69 -22.23 -13.26
C TYR A 284 -16.75 -23.73 -13.44
N GLU A 285 -16.00 -24.24 -14.40
CA GLU A 285 -15.46 -25.60 -14.34
C GLU A 285 -14.10 -25.52 -13.64
N ILE A 286 -14.04 -25.97 -12.38
CA ILE A 286 -12.82 -25.86 -11.56
C ILE A 286 -11.78 -26.87 -12.04
N LEU A 287 -10.57 -26.40 -12.32
CA LEU A 287 -9.48 -27.22 -12.82
C LEU A 287 -8.36 -27.32 -11.79
N LYS A 288 -7.59 -28.40 -11.84
CA LYS A 288 -6.41 -28.55 -10.98
C LYS A 288 -5.35 -27.51 -11.38
N PRO A 289 -4.90 -26.64 -10.46
CA PRO A 289 -3.87 -25.66 -10.75
C PRO A 289 -2.49 -26.32 -10.85
N VAL A 290 -1.60 -25.70 -11.62
CA VAL A 290 -0.17 -26.03 -11.66
C VAL A 290 0.55 -25.02 -10.78
N THR A 291 0.97 -25.43 -9.58
CA THR A 291 1.52 -24.54 -8.55
C THR A 291 3.02 -24.73 -8.30
N ASP A 292 3.64 -25.69 -8.99
CA ASP A 292 5.06 -26.02 -8.85
C ASP A 292 5.76 -25.88 -10.21
N PRO A 293 6.78 -25.00 -10.34
CA PRO A 293 7.51 -24.84 -11.59
C PRO A 293 8.24 -26.11 -12.04
N PHE A 294 8.67 -27.00 -11.14
CA PHE A 294 9.33 -28.25 -11.49
C PHE A 294 8.36 -29.31 -12.01
N GLU A 295 7.11 -29.27 -11.57
CA GLU A 295 6.05 -30.07 -12.16
C GLU A 295 5.60 -29.47 -13.50
N ALA A 296 5.54 -28.14 -13.60
CA ALA A 296 5.07 -27.43 -14.79
C ALA A 296 5.85 -27.75 -16.08
N ILE A 297 7.13 -28.14 -15.95
CA ILE A 297 8.00 -28.49 -17.10
C ILE A 297 7.86 -29.94 -17.57
N LYS A 298 7.07 -30.78 -16.88
CA LYS A 298 6.86 -32.18 -17.27
C LYS A 298 5.90 -32.28 -18.46
N ASN A 299 5.89 -33.43 -19.14
CA ASN A 299 5.04 -33.63 -20.33
C ASN A 299 3.56 -33.90 -19.99
N ASP A 300 3.28 -34.49 -18.82
CA ASP A 300 1.93 -34.93 -18.42
C ASP A 300 1.20 -33.94 -17.48
N VAL A 301 1.56 -32.65 -17.54
CA VAL A 301 0.88 -31.59 -16.80
C VAL A 301 -0.01 -30.74 -17.72
N PRO A 302 -1.10 -30.16 -17.19
CA PRO A 302 -1.92 -29.24 -17.97
C PRO A 302 -1.07 -28.11 -18.57
N GLN A 303 -1.31 -27.83 -19.85
CA GLN A 303 -0.70 -26.68 -20.52
C GLN A 303 -1.46 -25.41 -20.14
N ILE A 304 -0.77 -24.45 -19.53
CA ILE A 304 -1.34 -23.15 -19.12
C ILE A 304 -1.50 -22.22 -20.33
N HIS A 305 -0.64 -22.39 -21.33
CA HIS A 305 -0.66 -21.68 -22.61
C HIS A 305 -0.67 -22.69 -23.76
N SER A 306 -1.28 -22.32 -24.89
CA SER A 306 -1.37 -23.19 -26.08
C SER A 306 -0.01 -23.55 -26.69
N THR A 307 1.03 -22.79 -26.39
CA THR A 307 2.42 -23.04 -26.83
C THR A 307 3.21 -23.90 -25.84
N GLY A 308 2.60 -24.35 -24.76
CA GLY A 308 3.25 -25.11 -23.68
C GLY A 308 3.70 -24.25 -22.50
N ASN A 309 4.18 -24.91 -21.45
CA ASN A 309 4.55 -24.27 -20.17
C ASN A 309 6.00 -23.73 -20.16
N ILE A 310 6.85 -24.19 -21.08
CA ILE A 310 8.23 -23.71 -21.22
C ILE A 310 8.25 -22.54 -22.19
N LEU A 311 8.44 -21.33 -21.66
CA LEU A 311 8.51 -20.12 -22.48
C LEU A 311 9.80 -20.02 -23.30
N SER A 312 10.95 -20.32 -22.68
CA SER A 312 12.26 -20.20 -23.32
C SER A 312 13.31 -21.06 -22.63
N ASN A 313 14.29 -21.53 -23.39
CA ASN A 313 15.51 -22.15 -22.87
C ASN A 313 16.70 -21.21 -23.09
N THR A 314 17.47 -20.96 -22.03
CA THR A 314 18.70 -20.17 -22.10
C THR A 314 19.89 -21.04 -21.70
N GLU A 315 20.84 -21.20 -22.61
CA GLU A 315 22.09 -21.91 -22.36
C GLU A 315 23.26 -20.91 -22.32
N ILE A 316 24.14 -21.07 -21.33
CA ILE A 316 25.33 -20.22 -21.16
C ILE A 316 26.57 -21.10 -21.28
N HIS A 317 27.36 -20.87 -22.32
CA HIS A 317 28.60 -21.60 -22.59
C HIS A 317 29.81 -20.71 -22.34
N ARG A 318 30.75 -21.14 -21.49
CA ARG A 318 32.00 -20.41 -21.25
C ARG A 318 33.15 -21.38 -21.00
N GLY A 319 34.03 -21.52 -22.00
CA GLY A 319 35.13 -22.47 -21.95
C GLY A 319 34.66 -23.93 -21.97
N ASP A 320 35.52 -24.84 -21.55
CA ASP A 320 35.24 -26.28 -21.49
C ASP A 320 34.96 -26.67 -20.03
N THR A 321 33.68 -26.65 -19.66
CA THR A 321 33.23 -26.92 -18.29
C THR A 321 33.42 -28.38 -17.89
N GLU A 322 33.26 -29.32 -18.83
CA GLU A 322 33.42 -30.75 -18.56
C GLU A 322 34.88 -31.07 -18.23
N LYS A 323 35.81 -30.61 -19.06
CA LYS A 323 37.24 -30.76 -18.79
C LYS A 323 37.62 -30.15 -17.45
N THR A 324 37.13 -28.92 -17.19
CA THR A 324 37.46 -28.20 -15.95
C THR A 324 36.97 -28.93 -14.70
N ILE A 325 35.76 -29.51 -14.74
CA ILE A 325 35.22 -30.30 -13.62
C ILE A 325 36.05 -31.59 -13.42
N ASN A 326 36.44 -32.26 -14.51
CA ASN A 326 37.20 -33.50 -14.44
C ASN A 326 38.64 -33.29 -13.91
N GLU A 327 39.26 -32.15 -14.23
CA GLU A 327 40.61 -31.81 -13.78
C GLU A 327 40.64 -31.11 -12.40
N ALA A 328 39.49 -30.75 -11.86
CA ALA A 328 39.41 -30.04 -10.59
C ALA A 328 39.82 -30.94 -9.41
N ALA A 329 40.66 -30.39 -8.52
CA ALA A 329 41.05 -31.08 -7.29
C ALA A 329 39.87 -31.30 -6.33
N PHE A 330 38.84 -30.43 -6.39
CA PHE A 330 37.64 -30.52 -5.58
C PHE A 330 36.42 -30.07 -6.39
N VAL A 331 35.32 -30.81 -6.24
CA VAL A 331 34.02 -30.51 -6.86
C VAL A 331 32.95 -30.52 -5.77
N SER A 332 32.08 -29.51 -5.76
CA SER A 332 30.90 -29.46 -4.89
C SER A 332 29.65 -29.21 -5.75
N LYS A 333 28.54 -29.82 -5.36
CA LYS A 333 27.23 -29.70 -6.02
C LYS A 333 26.14 -29.54 -4.95
N GLY A 334 25.16 -28.69 -5.23
CA GLY A 334 23.95 -28.45 -4.43
C GLY A 334 22.71 -28.42 -5.30
#